data_AF-A0A2E9IX83-F1
#
_entry.id   AF-A0A2E9IX83-F1
#
_cell.length_a   1.000
_cell.length_b   1.000
_cell.length_c   1.000
_cell.angle_alpha   90.00
_cell.angle_beta   90.00
_cell.angle_gamma   90.00
#
_symmetry.space_group_name_H-M   'P 1'
#
loop_
_entity.id
_entity.type
_entity.pdbx_description
1 polymer ?
#
loop_
_entity_poly.entity_id
_entity_poly.type
_entity_poly.pdbx_seq_one_letter_code
_entity_poly.pdbx_strand_id
1 'polypeptide(L)'
;MSGFTVLALGAPELSVEDAGRPLLLLDSTWRLLPQLEACLYGKGVRRTLPAVATAYPRVSKIAEDPHGGLASVEALHLAKLLLGERDDSLLDSYYWRKTWLETLACAKLLG
;
A
#
# COMPACT_ATOMS: atom_id res chain seq x y z
N MET A 1 -3.71 -13.24 15.40
CA MET A 1 -3.89 -13.64 13.99
C MET A 1 -2.55 -14.08 13.43
N SER A 2 -2.47 -15.26 12.81
CA SER A 2 -1.23 -15.78 12.21
C SER A 2 -1.44 -16.03 10.73
N GLY A 3 -0.44 -15.74 9.89
CA GLY A 3 -0.49 -16.01 8.45
C GLY A 3 -0.97 -14.85 7.56
N PHE A 4 -1.20 -13.66 8.12
CA PHE A 4 -1.48 -12.46 7.32
C PHE A 4 -0.20 -11.88 6.74
N THR A 5 -0.30 -11.33 5.54
CA THR A 5 0.70 -10.40 5.00
C THR A 5 0.40 -9.02 5.54
N VAL A 6 1.33 -8.43 6.31
CA VAL A 6 1.16 -7.11 6.94
C VAL A 6 2.01 -6.10 6.20
N LEU A 7 1.38 -5.05 5.65
CA LEU A 7 2.10 -3.98 5.00
C LEU A 7 2.88 -3.14 6.04
N ALA A 8 4.20 -3.05 5.87
CA ALA A 8 5.10 -2.37 6.78
C ALA A 8 6.29 -1.73 6.04
N LEU A 9 6.87 -0.68 6.61
CA LEU A 9 8.09 -0.07 6.10
C LEU A 9 9.33 -0.90 6.49
N GLY A 10 10.36 -0.88 5.62
CA GLY A 10 11.64 -1.54 5.91
C GLY A 10 11.60 -3.07 5.95
N ALA A 11 10.52 -3.67 5.44
CA ALA A 11 10.37 -5.11 5.30
C ALA A 11 10.78 -5.56 3.87
N PRO A 12 11.00 -6.87 3.62
CA PRO A 12 11.19 -7.37 2.26
C PRO A 12 10.02 -6.98 1.34
N GLU A 13 10.31 -6.72 0.07
CA GLU A 13 9.29 -6.36 -0.91
C GLU A 13 8.25 -7.48 -1.08
N LEU A 14 7.00 -7.08 -1.23
CA LEU A 14 5.89 -7.95 -1.55
C LEU A 14 6.08 -8.54 -2.94
N SER A 15 5.87 -9.84 -3.08
CA SER A 15 5.92 -10.53 -4.37
C SER A 15 4.75 -11.50 -4.54
N VAL A 16 4.64 -12.08 -5.73
CA VAL A 16 3.65 -13.11 -6.05
C VAL A 16 3.74 -14.35 -5.13
N GLU A 17 4.90 -14.60 -4.51
CA GLU A 17 5.08 -15.71 -3.55
C GLU A 17 4.26 -15.51 -2.26
N ASP A 18 3.80 -14.29 -2.00
CA ASP A 18 2.94 -13.96 -0.88
C ASP A 18 1.44 -14.10 -1.20
N ALA A 19 1.08 -14.52 -2.43
CA ALA A 19 -0.29 -14.77 -2.85
C ALA A 19 -0.98 -15.87 -2.02
N GLY A 20 -2.30 -15.79 -1.90
CA GLY A 20 -3.12 -16.71 -1.11
C GLY A 20 -3.10 -16.47 0.40
N ARG A 21 -2.31 -15.49 0.89
CA ARG A 21 -2.36 -15.03 2.29
C ARG A 21 -3.24 -13.79 2.41
N PRO A 22 -4.11 -13.70 3.44
CA PRO A 22 -4.92 -12.52 3.63
C PRO A 22 -4.05 -11.29 3.94
N LEU A 23 -4.38 -10.15 3.34
CA LEU A 23 -3.67 -8.89 3.52
C LEU A 23 -4.19 -8.13 4.76
N LEU A 24 -3.28 -7.56 5.55
CA LEU A 24 -3.58 -6.63 6.63
C LEU A 24 -2.86 -5.30 6.35
N LEU A 25 -3.66 -4.24 6.18
CA LEU A 25 -3.20 -2.87 6.04
C LEU A 25 -3.65 -2.08 7.27
N LEU A 26 -2.72 -1.39 7.93
CA LEU A 26 -3.03 -0.49 9.04
C LEU A 26 -3.24 0.93 8.52
N ASP A 27 -4.48 1.38 8.46
CA ASP A 27 -4.81 2.75 8.08
C ASP A 27 -4.66 3.68 9.29
N SER A 28 -3.55 4.41 9.36
CA SER A 28 -3.28 5.34 10.45
C SER A 28 -2.34 6.45 10.02
N THR A 29 -2.37 7.57 10.74
CA THR A 29 -1.30 8.57 10.62
C THR A 29 0.01 7.96 11.13
N TRP A 30 1.15 8.37 10.55
CA TRP A 30 2.48 7.92 10.98
C TRP A 30 2.73 8.06 12.48
N ARG A 31 2.17 9.11 13.09
CA ARG A 31 2.26 9.36 14.54
C ARG A 31 1.60 8.25 15.37
N LEU A 32 0.51 7.66 14.88
CA LEU A 32 -0.26 6.63 15.59
C LEU A 32 0.16 5.20 15.22
N LEU A 33 0.90 5.02 14.13
CA LEU A 33 1.31 3.71 13.63
C LEU A 33 2.00 2.85 14.72
N PRO A 34 2.97 3.34 15.51
CA PRO A 34 3.62 2.51 16.54
C PRO A 34 2.63 2.00 17.62
N GLN A 35 1.62 2.80 17.95
CA GLN A 35 0.60 2.42 18.94
C GLN A 35 -0.35 1.37 18.37
N LEU A 36 -0.76 1.50 17.10
CA LEU A 36 -1.54 0.47 16.43
C LEU A 36 -0.76 -0.85 16.31
N GLU A 37 0.52 -0.77 15.95
CA GLU A 37 1.38 -1.96 15.84
C GLU A 37 1.54 -2.68 17.18
N ALA A 38 1.62 -1.95 18.30
CA ALA A 38 1.68 -2.53 19.64
C ALA A 38 0.40 -3.29 20.03
N CYS A 39 -0.74 -2.94 19.43
CA CYS A 39 -2.02 -3.63 19.64
C CYS A 39 -2.20 -4.86 18.73
N LEU A 40 -1.30 -5.12 17.79
CA LEU A 40 -1.38 -6.30 16.93
C LEU A 40 -0.91 -7.56 17.65
N TYR A 41 -1.83 -8.50 17.83
CA TYR A 41 -1.53 -9.80 18.40
C TYR A 41 -1.34 -10.87 17.32
N GLY A 42 -0.16 -11.50 17.31
CA GLY A 42 0.16 -12.65 16.47
C GLY A 42 1.42 -12.46 15.62
N LYS A 43 1.62 -13.34 14.65
CA LYS A 43 2.79 -13.34 13.75
C LYS A 43 2.31 -13.19 12.31
N GLY A 44 2.32 -11.96 11.82
CA GLY A 44 2.13 -11.64 10.41
C GLY A 44 3.47 -11.61 9.67
N VAL A 45 3.46 -11.93 8.38
CA VAL A 45 4.62 -11.78 7.50
C VAL A 45 4.66 -10.33 7.05
N ARG A 46 5.66 -9.57 7.50
CA ARG A 46 5.81 -8.16 7.12
C ARG A 46 6.35 -8.06 5.70
N ARG A 47 5.72 -7.20 4.89
CA ARG A 47 6.13 -6.90 3.52
C ARG A 47 6.02 -5.41 3.25
N THR A 48 6.93 -4.90 2.42
CA THR A 48 6.88 -3.54 1.94
C THR A 48 6.44 -3.49 0.48
N LEU A 49 5.97 -2.34 0.02
CA LEU A 49 5.62 -2.13 -1.38
C LEU A 49 6.79 -1.45 -2.10
N PRO A 50 6.96 -1.69 -3.41
CA PRO A 50 7.94 -0.96 -4.19
C PRO A 50 7.62 0.55 -4.15
N ALA A 51 8.66 1.37 -4.24
CA ALA A 51 8.52 2.82 -4.24
C ALA A 51 7.83 3.28 -5.53
N VAL A 52 6.63 3.86 -5.40
CA VAL A 52 5.82 4.38 -6.50
C VAL A 52 5.31 5.77 -6.13
N ALA A 53 5.26 6.68 -7.11
CA ALA A 53 4.70 8.01 -6.89
C ALA A 53 3.20 7.92 -6.62
N THR A 54 2.73 8.62 -5.60
CA THR A 54 1.30 8.74 -5.32
C THR A 54 0.62 9.63 -6.35
N ALA A 55 -0.57 9.25 -6.81
CA ALA A 55 -1.48 10.09 -7.57
C ALA A 55 -2.52 10.76 -6.67
N TYR A 56 -2.59 10.35 -5.40
CA TYR A 56 -3.46 10.97 -4.42
C TYR A 56 -3.11 12.47 -4.24
N PRO A 57 -4.06 13.38 -4.46
CA PRO A 57 -3.83 14.82 -4.48
C PRO A 57 -3.71 15.33 -3.04
N ARG A 58 -2.53 15.15 -2.45
CA ARG A 58 -2.21 15.72 -1.14
C ARG A 58 -2.15 17.23 -1.24
N VAL A 59 -3.11 17.90 -0.59
CA VAL A 59 -3.06 19.35 -0.38
C VAL A 59 -2.52 19.60 1.03
N SER A 60 -1.19 19.57 1.19
CA SER A 60 -0.55 19.92 2.47
C SER A 60 0.22 21.23 2.34
N LYS A 61 -0.23 22.29 3.04
CA LYS A 61 0.36 23.64 3.00
C LYS A 61 1.62 23.82 3.87
N ILE A 62 2.06 22.80 4.63
CA ILE A 62 3.01 23.04 5.75
C ILE A 62 4.27 22.17 5.74
N ALA A 63 4.37 21.07 4.97
CA ALA A 63 5.64 20.36 4.85
C ALA A 63 5.63 19.40 3.66
N GLU A 64 6.76 19.30 2.96
CA GLU A 64 7.11 18.10 2.21
C GLU A 64 7.15 16.94 3.20
N ASP A 65 6.19 16.03 3.07
CA ASP A 65 6.17 14.81 3.86
C ASP A 65 7.41 13.98 3.45
N PRO A 66 8.42 13.81 4.30
CA PRO A 66 9.73 13.27 3.90
C PRO A 66 9.68 11.84 3.36
N HIS A 67 8.52 11.18 3.46
CA HIS A 67 8.33 9.80 3.05
C HIS A 67 7.50 9.59 1.79
N GLY A 68 6.89 10.63 1.18
CA GLY A 68 6.26 10.51 -0.13
C GLY A 68 5.32 9.31 -0.31
N GLY A 69 4.72 8.82 0.78
CA GLY A 69 4.07 7.51 0.82
C GLY A 69 2.75 7.45 0.03
N LEU A 70 2.39 6.26 -0.42
CA LEU A 70 1.10 5.97 -1.06
C LEU A 70 -0.06 6.23 -0.09
N ALA A 71 -1.21 6.64 -0.62
CA ALA A 71 -2.46 6.62 0.12
C ALA A 71 -2.87 5.17 0.44
N SER A 72 -3.64 4.95 1.50
CA SER A 72 -4.04 3.60 1.94
C SER A 72 -4.72 2.80 0.82
N VAL A 73 -5.56 3.44 0.00
CA VAL A 73 -6.21 2.78 -1.14
C VAL A 73 -5.23 2.46 -2.28
N GLU A 74 -4.21 3.30 -2.52
CA GLU A 74 -3.17 3.03 -3.52
C GLU A 74 -2.27 1.89 -3.07
N ALA A 75 -1.92 1.86 -1.78
CA ALA A 75 -1.17 0.77 -1.16
C ALA A 75 -1.94 -0.55 -1.25
N LEU A 76 -3.26 -0.53 -1.00
CA LEU A 76 -4.13 -1.69 -1.14
C LEU A 76 -4.20 -2.17 -2.60
N HIS A 77 -4.42 -1.25 -3.54
CA HIS A 77 -4.48 -1.57 -4.98
C HIS A 77 -3.16 -2.16 -5.48
N LEU A 78 -2.03 -1.53 -5.15
CA LEU A 78 -0.70 -2.02 -5.51
C LEU A 78 -0.40 -3.38 -4.89
N ALA A 79 -0.76 -3.60 -3.62
CA ALA A 79 -0.58 -4.89 -2.98
C ALA A 79 -1.35 -5.99 -3.71
N LYS A 80 -2.64 -5.75 -4.02
CA LYS A 80 -3.45 -6.71 -4.80
C LYS A 80 -2.87 -6.96 -6.18
N LEU A 81 -2.38 -5.92 -6.86
CA LEU A 81 -1.72 -6.03 -8.15
C LEU A 81 -0.49 -6.95 -8.10
N LEU A 82 0.41 -6.76 -7.11
CA LEU A 82 1.62 -7.58 -6.93
C LEU A 82 1.31 -9.03 -6.56
N LEU A 83 0.17 -9.28 -5.92
CA LEU A 83 -0.32 -10.61 -5.58
C LEU A 83 -1.05 -11.30 -6.75
N GLY A 84 -1.20 -10.64 -7.90
CA GLY A 84 -1.92 -11.16 -9.06
C GLY A 84 -3.45 -11.05 -8.96
N GLU A 85 -3.96 -10.30 -8.00
CA GLU A 85 -5.39 -10.10 -7.71
C GLU A 85 -5.86 -8.70 -8.14
N ARG A 86 -5.38 -8.21 -9.29
CA ARG A 86 -5.66 -6.86 -9.78
C ARG A 86 -7.16 -6.57 -9.77
N ASP A 87 -7.52 -5.47 -9.11
CA ASP A 87 -8.89 -5.03 -8.94
C ASP A 87 -8.96 -3.51 -9.02
N ASP A 88 -9.14 -3.01 -10.25
CA ASP A 88 -9.20 -1.57 -10.51
C ASP A 88 -10.52 -0.94 -10.02
N SER A 89 -11.54 -1.75 -9.70
CA SER A 89 -12.82 -1.25 -9.20
C SER A 89 -12.70 -0.58 -7.83
N LEU A 90 -11.65 -0.93 -7.06
CA LEU A 90 -11.27 -0.24 -5.82
C LEU A 90 -11.07 1.27 -6.00
N LEU A 91 -10.76 1.70 -7.22
CA LEU A 91 -10.45 3.08 -7.55
C LEU A 91 -11.61 3.82 -8.23
N ASP A 92 -12.75 3.18 -8.45
CA ASP A 92 -13.82 3.74 -9.29
C ASP A 92 -14.37 5.08 -8.79
N SER A 93 -14.41 5.27 -7.48
CA SER A 93 -14.89 6.50 -6.83
C SER A 93 -13.84 7.62 -6.76
N TYR A 94 -12.60 7.39 -7.22
CA TYR A 94 -11.50 8.35 -7.11
C TYR A 94 -11.22 9.01 -8.45
N TYR A 95 -11.37 10.34 -8.52
CA TYR A 95 -11.17 11.09 -9.78
C TYR A 95 -9.74 11.01 -10.33
N TRP A 96 -8.75 10.82 -9.46
CA TRP A 96 -7.33 10.69 -9.81
C TRP A 96 -6.91 9.26 -10.20
N ARG A 97 -7.86 8.31 -10.25
CA ARG A 97 -7.60 6.90 -10.64
C ARG A 97 -6.80 6.75 -11.93
N LYS A 98 -7.05 7.61 -12.91
CA LYS A 98 -6.39 7.54 -14.23
C LYS A 98 -4.89 7.81 -14.08
N THR A 99 -4.54 8.88 -13.36
CA THR A 99 -3.16 9.25 -13.05
C THR A 99 -2.44 8.16 -12.25
N TRP A 100 -3.14 7.49 -11.34
CA TRP A 100 -2.58 6.34 -10.60
C TRP A 100 -2.23 5.19 -11.54
N LEU A 101 -3.17 4.77 -12.39
CA LEU A 101 -2.95 3.68 -13.34
C LEU A 101 -1.84 4.04 -14.35
N GLU A 102 -1.79 5.28 -14.84
CA GLU A 102 -0.70 5.77 -15.70
C GLU A 102 0.66 5.70 -14.99
N THR A 103 0.71 6.06 -13.71
CA THR A 103 1.92 5.95 -12.89
C THR A 103 2.39 4.50 -12.80
N LEU A 104 1.47 3.56 -12.53
CA LEU A 104 1.81 2.14 -12.48
C LEU A 104 2.25 1.58 -13.84
N ALA A 105 1.67 2.04 -14.95
CA ALA A 105 2.11 1.69 -16.29
C ALA A 105 3.54 2.17 -16.55
N CYS A 106 3.85 3.43 -16.23
CA CYS A 106 5.19 3.99 -16.36
C CYS A 106 6.21 3.25 -15.49
N ALA A 107 5.80 2.82 -14.29
CA ALA A 107 6.61 1.98 -13.42
C ALA A 107 6.75 0.52 -13.88
N LYS A 108 6.09 0.12 -15.00
CA LYS A 108 6.02 -1.25 -15.53
C LYS A 108 5.46 -2.27 -14.53
N LEU A 109 4.56 -1.80 -13.66
CA LEU A 109 3.85 -2.62 -12.68
C LEU A 109 2.48 -3.07 -13.20
N LEU A 110 1.95 -2.40 -14.22
CA LEU A 110 0.83 -2.91 -15.01
C LEU A 110 1.38 -3.83 -16.11
N GLY A 111 1.30 -5.13 -15.85
CA GLY A 111 1.47 -6.19 -16.87
C GLY A 111 0.21 -6.40 -17.69
#